data_AF-A0A972VD34-F1
#
_entry.id   AF-A0A972VD34-F1
#
_cell.length_a   1.000
_cell.length_b   1.000
_cell.length_c   1.000
_cell.angle_alpha   90.00
_cell.angle_beta   90.00
_cell.angle_gamma   90.00
#
_symmetry.space_group_name_H-M   'P 1'
#
loop_
_entity.id
_entity.type
_entity.pdbx_description
1 polymer ?
#
loop_
_entity_poly.entity_id
_entity_poly.type
_entity_poly.pdbx_seq_one_letter_code
_entity_poly.pdbx_strand_id
1 'polypeptide(L)'
;MTSIMDTVNASQPLLLHAARQPSLRALLVTIFCFLGSHCVLAAEEAHSTSEVLSASALKSVSQWFTTADKGALDMPLSVSESKALTKDQVKDVQQTLWQAYQNSPVGRELATLLPDPYVIKTEENPTPQACRLATGDKVMPFYFMGKGDLQGKRPLFIALHGGGSAGGRAPSPHGWSVNTREWAAQTRLSARVYPTDALYFVPRMADDNDGRWYYHYCQDAYDKVVRAAILHHQVDPNRVYLIGISEGAYTAYRMGAFMADRWAGAGSMAGGEPLRNAPPENMRNLAFRADIGEKDTMFDRIGLNQRYGQALENLKQNDPDGYVYKINVQAGRGHGIDYKPCPAWLTQYQRNPWPSRVTWKVIKVHGRRKGLFYWLAMDQDPNAWPCLIDARIDRETNTVRITVEKEEQDGKRSPTHDVALRLYLNDDLLDLDKPVRVVRNGKDLFNGTVSRRIDVMMKSLAERGDPSYVFPVQISLPSASDGKD
;
A
#
# COMPACT_ATOMS: atom_id res chain seq x y z
N MET A 1 38.96 -68.03 -5.11
CA MET A 1 38.68 -67.52 -6.46
C MET A 1 38.48 -66.02 -6.31
N THR A 2 39.49 -65.17 -6.59
CA THR A 2 39.77 -64.51 -7.91
C THR A 2 38.59 -63.65 -8.40
N SER A 3 38.73 -62.43 -8.96
CA SER A 3 39.86 -61.52 -9.27
C SER A 3 39.26 -60.24 -9.95
N ILE A 4 39.81 -59.02 -9.99
CA ILE A 4 41.05 -58.38 -9.49
C ILE A 4 40.83 -56.84 -9.42
N MET A 5 41.74 -56.06 -8.79
CA MET A 5 41.95 -54.62 -9.08
C MET A 5 43.46 -54.35 -9.14
N ASP A 6 43.94 -53.76 -10.23
CA ASP A 6 45.36 -53.47 -10.43
C ASP A 6 45.78 -52.08 -9.91
N THR A 7 46.98 -52.07 -9.33
CA THR A 7 47.78 -50.90 -8.93
C THR A 7 48.72 -50.53 -10.10
N VAL A 8 49.32 -49.35 -10.26
CA VAL A 8 50.47 -48.69 -9.57
C VAL A 8 50.68 -47.37 -10.39
N ASN A 9 50.88 -46.15 -9.84
CA ASN A 9 52.16 -45.50 -9.48
C ASN A 9 53.26 -45.54 -10.59
N ALA A 10 54.22 -44.61 -10.77
CA ALA A 10 54.61 -43.39 -10.06
C ALA A 10 55.58 -42.50 -10.91
N SER A 11 55.99 -41.36 -10.33
CA SER A 11 57.27 -40.60 -10.50
C SER A 11 57.59 -39.69 -11.71
N GLN A 12 58.11 -38.51 -11.33
CA GLN A 12 58.71 -37.37 -12.07
C GLN A 12 60.21 -37.69 -12.45
N PRO A 13 61.17 -36.76 -12.77
CA PRO A 13 61.19 -35.26 -12.73
C PRO A 13 62.13 -34.45 -13.71
N LEU A 14 62.25 -33.11 -13.48
CA LEU A 14 63.36 -32.15 -13.86
C LEU A 14 63.47 -31.71 -15.37
N LEU A 15 63.95 -30.51 -15.81
CA LEU A 15 64.56 -29.28 -15.21
C LEU A 15 64.55 -28.03 -16.17
N LEU A 16 64.62 -26.81 -15.59
CA LEU A 16 65.22 -25.52 -16.11
C LEU A 16 64.57 -24.77 -17.31
N HIS A 17 64.65 -23.42 -17.48
CA HIS A 17 65.57 -22.36 -16.99
C HIS A 17 64.88 -20.95 -16.89
N ALA A 18 65.30 -20.08 -15.93
CA ALA A 18 65.39 -18.58 -15.89
C ALA A 18 64.44 -17.62 -16.71
N ALA A 19 64.11 -16.37 -16.30
CA ALA A 19 64.51 -15.51 -15.16
C ALA A 19 63.64 -14.23 -14.95
N ARG A 20 63.73 -13.63 -13.74
CA ARG A 20 63.54 -12.21 -13.31
C ARG A 20 62.13 -11.56 -13.17
N GLN A 21 61.82 -11.26 -11.90
CA GLN A 21 60.85 -10.30 -11.30
C GLN A 21 61.42 -8.84 -11.27
N PRO A 22 60.86 -7.78 -10.60
CA PRO A 22 59.79 -7.66 -9.55
C PRO A 22 58.76 -6.50 -9.79
N SER A 23 57.83 -6.09 -8.90
CA SER A 23 57.80 -6.13 -7.42
C SER A 23 56.43 -6.11 -6.72
N LEU A 24 56.39 -6.77 -5.55
CA LEU A 24 55.42 -6.67 -4.44
C LEU A 24 55.22 -5.21 -3.94
N ARG A 25 54.13 -4.81 -3.26
CA ARG A 25 53.75 -5.21 -1.88
C ARG A 25 52.39 -4.66 -1.46
N ALA A 26 51.75 -5.29 -0.46
CA ALA A 26 50.65 -4.73 0.33
C ALA A 26 51.10 -4.50 1.78
N LEU A 27 50.58 -3.46 2.47
CA LEU A 27 49.91 -3.52 3.80
C LEU A 27 49.41 -2.13 4.26
N LEU A 28 48.51 -2.12 5.24
CA LEU A 28 47.79 -1.00 5.87
C LEU A 28 48.66 0.16 6.40
N VAL A 29 48.08 1.37 6.52
CA VAL A 29 47.71 2.02 7.82
C VAL A 29 47.02 3.38 7.57
N THR A 30 46.01 3.71 8.40
CA THR A 30 45.22 4.96 8.40
C THR A 30 45.90 6.06 9.22
N ILE A 31 45.86 7.34 8.80
CA ILE A 31 45.49 8.54 9.63
C ILE A 31 45.74 9.90 8.91
N PHE A 32 44.66 10.71 8.86
CA PHE A 32 44.52 12.18 8.81
C PHE A 32 45.12 13.11 7.71
N CYS A 33 44.20 13.94 7.19
CA CYS A 33 44.32 15.34 6.73
C CYS A 33 45.34 15.74 5.64
N PHE A 34 44.85 16.35 4.56
CA PHE A 34 45.18 17.75 4.23
C PHE A 34 44.13 18.40 3.30
N LEU A 35 44.23 19.73 3.14
CA LEU A 35 43.30 20.60 2.41
C LEU A 35 43.29 20.34 0.89
N GLY A 36 42.17 20.73 0.26
CA GLY A 36 41.85 20.39 -1.11
C GLY A 36 42.66 21.03 -2.24
N SER A 37 42.42 20.50 -3.43
CA SER A 37 42.32 21.27 -4.68
C SER A 37 41.57 20.47 -5.75
N HIS A 38 40.55 21.13 -6.32
CA HIS A 38 40.07 21.04 -7.69
C HIS A 38 40.42 19.79 -8.53
N CYS A 39 39.40 18.99 -8.82
CA CYS A 39 39.29 18.30 -10.10
C CYS A 39 37.94 18.63 -10.72
N VAL A 40 37.97 19.35 -11.85
CA VAL A 40 36.79 19.65 -12.67
C VAL A 40 36.52 18.42 -13.54
N LEU A 41 35.35 17.80 -13.39
CA LEU A 41 34.83 16.82 -14.33
C LEU A 41 33.36 17.12 -14.62
N ALA A 42 33.10 17.30 -15.92
CA ALA A 42 31.81 17.39 -16.62
C ALA A 42 30.55 17.56 -15.76
N ALA A 43 30.00 18.78 -15.77
CA ALA A 43 28.57 18.95 -15.60
C ALA A 43 27.86 18.39 -16.84
N GLU A 44 27.21 17.23 -16.72
CA GLU A 44 26.05 16.94 -17.56
C GLU A 44 24.98 18.00 -17.28
N GLU A 45 24.22 18.40 -18.30
CA GLU A 45 23.16 19.41 -18.20
C GLU A 45 21.96 18.86 -17.41
N ALA A 46 22.10 18.83 -16.08
CA ALA A 46 20.95 18.82 -15.20
C ALA A 46 20.20 20.15 -15.39
N HIS A 47 19.08 20.13 -16.12
CA HIS A 47 18.11 21.22 -16.07
C HIS A 47 17.79 21.48 -14.59
N SER A 48 18.13 22.69 -14.11
CA SER A 48 18.24 22.88 -12.68
C SER A 48 16.85 22.84 -12.03
N THR A 49 16.71 21.99 -11.02
CA THR A 49 15.46 21.78 -10.27
C THR A 49 15.02 23.00 -9.45
N SER A 50 15.67 24.16 -9.59
CA SER A 50 15.51 25.34 -8.72
C SER A 50 14.66 26.49 -9.30
N GLU A 51 14.22 26.43 -10.56
CA GLU A 51 13.49 27.57 -11.16
C GLU A 51 11.98 27.58 -10.88
N VAL A 52 11.34 26.42 -10.66
CA VAL A 52 9.87 26.33 -10.54
C VAL A 52 9.36 26.69 -9.14
N LEU A 53 10.09 26.32 -8.08
CA LEU A 53 9.77 26.67 -6.69
C LEU A 53 11.03 27.16 -5.99
N SER A 54 11.05 28.44 -5.59
CA SER A 54 12.17 29.03 -4.86
C SER A 54 12.33 28.45 -3.45
N ALA A 55 13.51 28.58 -2.85
CA ALA A 55 13.76 28.13 -1.48
C ALA A 55 12.79 28.75 -0.44
N SER A 56 12.31 29.98 -0.66
CA SER A 56 11.28 30.60 0.19
C SER A 56 9.89 29.97 -0.02
N ALA A 57 9.54 29.60 -1.25
CA ALA A 57 8.32 28.86 -1.56
C ALA A 57 8.33 27.44 -0.95
N LEU A 58 9.48 26.76 -0.91
CA LEU A 58 9.58 25.44 -0.28
C LEU A 58 9.26 25.47 1.22
N LYS A 59 9.59 26.57 1.92
CA LYS A 59 9.24 26.76 3.33
C LYS A 59 7.74 26.87 3.53
N SER A 60 7.03 27.67 2.72
CA SER A 60 5.57 27.81 2.83
C SER A 60 4.82 26.53 2.39
N VAL A 61 5.31 25.84 1.35
CA VAL A 61 4.80 24.51 0.93
C VAL A 61 4.96 23.48 2.04
N SER A 62 6.14 23.40 2.68
CA SER A 62 6.37 22.47 3.79
C SER A 62 5.52 22.82 5.03
N GLN A 63 5.23 24.10 5.26
CA GLN A 63 4.30 24.55 6.30
C GLN A 63 2.83 24.25 5.98
N TRP A 64 2.44 24.28 4.70
CA TRP A 64 1.07 23.98 4.25
C TRP A 64 0.62 22.56 4.59
N PHE A 65 1.56 21.60 4.58
CA PHE A 65 1.35 20.24 5.05
C PHE A 65 1.25 20.17 6.59
N THR A 66 0.17 20.72 7.13
CA THR A 66 -0.13 20.76 8.57
C THR A 66 -0.61 19.39 9.10
N THR A 67 -0.61 19.27 10.43
CA THR A 67 -1.29 18.19 11.15
C THR A 67 -2.81 18.27 10.90
N ALA A 68 -3.47 17.13 10.72
CA ALA A 68 -4.79 17.01 10.06
C ALA A 68 -5.98 17.76 10.69
N ASP A 69 -5.83 18.38 11.87
CA ASP A 69 -6.91 18.96 12.67
C ASP A 69 -6.97 20.51 12.68
N LYS A 70 -6.14 21.21 11.87
CA LYS A 70 -6.03 22.69 11.92
C LYS A 70 -6.83 23.46 10.86
N GLY A 71 -7.66 22.77 10.08
CA GLY A 71 -8.25 23.32 8.86
C GLY A 71 -7.20 23.43 7.74
N ALA A 72 -7.64 23.44 6.49
CA ALA A 72 -6.74 23.67 5.37
C ALA A 72 -6.21 25.10 5.44
N LEU A 73 -4.89 25.27 5.49
CA LEU A 73 -4.28 26.57 5.22
C LEU A 73 -4.58 26.94 3.76
N ASP A 74 -4.70 28.25 3.49
CA ASP A 74 -4.74 28.74 2.12
C ASP A 74 -3.52 28.24 1.34
N MET A 75 -3.74 27.89 0.07
CA MET A 75 -2.66 27.46 -0.81
C MET A 75 -1.61 28.58 -0.90
N PRO A 76 -0.29 28.30 -0.75
CA PRO A 76 0.73 29.35 -0.78
C PRO A 76 0.65 30.17 -2.09
N LEU A 77 0.82 31.49 -2.02
CA LEU A 77 0.73 32.36 -3.21
C LEU A 77 1.65 31.91 -4.35
N SER A 78 2.88 31.48 -4.00
CA SER A 78 3.85 30.91 -4.94
C SER A 78 3.40 29.64 -5.66
N VAL A 79 2.31 29.01 -5.21
CA VAL A 79 1.67 27.83 -5.78
C VAL A 79 0.36 28.21 -6.49
N SER A 80 -0.48 29.06 -5.91
CA SER A 80 -1.73 29.49 -6.55
C SER A 80 -1.51 30.37 -7.79
N GLU A 81 -0.42 31.14 -7.82
CA GLU A 81 -0.01 31.97 -8.95
C GLU A 81 0.99 31.26 -9.88
N SER A 82 1.31 29.99 -9.61
CA SER A 82 2.25 29.23 -10.44
C SER A 82 1.69 28.98 -11.85
N LYS A 83 2.57 29.07 -12.85
CA LYS A 83 2.23 28.70 -14.23
C LYS A 83 2.02 27.18 -14.34
N ALA A 84 1.25 26.77 -15.34
CA ALA A 84 1.11 25.36 -15.68
C ALA A 84 2.48 24.72 -15.97
N LEU A 85 2.71 23.52 -15.46
CA LEU A 85 3.96 22.78 -15.65
C LEU A 85 4.01 22.13 -17.03
N THR A 86 5.21 22.01 -17.59
CA THR A 86 5.47 21.05 -18.67
C THR A 86 5.47 19.61 -18.13
N LYS A 87 5.43 18.64 -19.02
CA LYS A 87 5.51 17.21 -18.68
C LYS A 87 6.78 16.88 -17.88
N ASP A 88 7.92 17.41 -18.31
CA ASP A 88 9.22 17.07 -17.73
C ASP A 88 9.37 17.65 -16.32
N GLN A 89 8.90 18.89 -16.12
CA GLN A 89 8.88 19.57 -14.81
C GLN A 89 8.05 18.83 -13.74
N VAL A 90 7.08 17.99 -14.11
CA VAL A 90 6.26 17.27 -13.12
C VAL A 90 7.12 16.38 -12.23
N LYS A 91 8.11 15.65 -12.78
CA LYS A 91 8.92 14.71 -11.99
C LYS A 91 9.76 15.43 -10.94
N ASP A 92 10.38 16.54 -11.32
CA ASP A 92 11.19 17.36 -10.41
C ASP A 92 10.33 17.98 -9.30
N VAL A 93 9.13 18.47 -9.67
CA VAL A 93 8.16 18.99 -8.69
C VAL A 93 7.63 17.86 -7.79
N GLN A 94 7.37 16.65 -8.28
CA GLN A 94 6.98 15.49 -7.45
C GLN A 94 8.05 15.19 -6.39
N GLN A 95 9.32 15.13 -6.79
CA GLN A 95 10.44 14.88 -5.87
C GLN A 95 10.60 16.03 -4.85
N THR A 96 10.48 17.27 -5.31
CA THR A 96 10.56 18.48 -4.48
C THR A 96 9.43 18.54 -3.44
N LEU A 97 8.18 18.27 -3.86
CA LEU A 97 7.03 18.20 -2.96
C LEU A 97 7.14 17.04 -1.97
N TRP A 98 7.68 15.89 -2.39
CA TRP A 98 7.94 14.77 -1.49
C TRP A 98 8.95 15.13 -0.39
N GLN A 99 10.04 15.80 -0.73
CA GLN A 99 11.01 16.32 0.25
C GLN A 99 10.39 17.37 1.18
N ALA A 100 9.57 18.29 0.65
CA ALA A 100 8.86 19.28 1.46
C ALA A 100 7.84 18.65 2.42
N TYR A 101 7.17 17.58 1.99
CA TYR A 101 6.25 16.77 2.79
C TYR A 101 6.99 15.96 3.87
N GLN A 102 8.13 15.35 3.56
CA GLN A 102 8.95 14.65 4.55
C GLN A 102 9.42 15.59 5.67
N ASN A 103 9.78 16.83 5.32
CA ASN A 103 10.23 17.87 6.25
C ASN A 103 9.08 18.73 6.82
N SER A 104 7.82 18.39 6.56
CA SER A 104 6.65 19.14 7.06
C SER A 104 6.35 18.86 8.54
N PRO A 105 5.45 19.63 9.18
CA PRO A 105 4.89 19.28 10.49
C PRO A 105 4.33 17.84 10.55
N VAL A 106 3.52 17.43 9.57
CA VAL A 106 2.97 16.05 9.54
C VAL A 106 4.04 15.00 9.23
N GLY A 107 5.04 15.33 8.39
CA GLY A 107 6.20 14.47 8.13
C GLY A 107 7.01 14.19 9.39
N ARG A 108 7.26 15.21 10.22
CA ARG A 108 7.92 15.08 11.53
C ARG A 108 7.06 14.36 12.58
N GLU A 109 5.74 14.53 12.57
CA GLU A 109 4.84 13.75 13.43
C GLU A 109 4.92 12.26 13.09
N LEU A 110 4.85 11.92 11.80
CA LEU A 110 4.95 10.54 11.32
C LEU A 110 6.33 9.91 11.59
N ALA A 111 7.39 10.72 11.76
CA ALA A 111 8.73 10.25 12.13
C ALA A 111 8.83 9.69 13.56
N THR A 112 7.91 10.07 14.46
CA THR A 112 7.90 9.56 15.85
C THR A 112 6.96 8.36 16.04
N LEU A 113 6.22 7.99 15.00
CA LEU A 113 5.14 7.01 15.07
C LEU A 113 5.64 5.55 15.06
N LEU A 114 6.72 5.29 14.32
CA LEU A 114 7.36 3.98 14.23
C LEU A 114 8.79 4.10 14.79
N PRO A 115 9.26 3.12 15.58
CA PRO A 115 10.66 3.05 16.00
C PRO A 115 11.52 2.57 14.83
N ASP A 116 12.85 2.59 15.02
CA ASP A 116 13.71 1.71 14.22
C ASP A 116 13.26 0.24 14.38
N PRO A 117 13.26 -0.55 13.29
CA PRO A 117 12.75 -1.91 13.32
C PRO A 117 13.64 -2.82 14.18
N TYR A 118 13.03 -3.62 15.04
CA TYR A 118 13.73 -4.70 15.73
C TYR A 118 14.20 -5.73 14.68
N VAL A 119 15.51 -5.78 14.43
CA VAL A 119 16.12 -6.68 13.46
C VAL A 119 16.19 -8.10 14.03
N ILE A 120 15.49 -9.03 13.38
CA ILE A 120 15.46 -10.45 13.74
C ILE A 120 16.77 -11.10 13.26
N LYS A 121 17.63 -11.52 14.20
CA LYS A 121 18.99 -12.02 13.92
C LYS A 121 19.13 -13.55 13.94
N THR A 122 18.20 -14.26 14.56
CA THR A 122 18.24 -15.73 14.78
C THR A 122 16.84 -16.33 14.64
N GLU A 123 16.74 -17.66 14.65
CA GLU A 123 15.45 -18.37 14.70
C GLU A 123 14.76 -18.35 16.08
N GLU A 124 15.37 -17.72 17.08
CA GLU A 124 14.81 -17.67 18.43
C GLU A 124 13.50 -16.87 18.48
N ASN A 125 12.70 -17.09 19.53
CA ASN A 125 11.46 -16.32 19.68
C ASN A 125 11.82 -14.84 19.92
N PRO A 126 11.38 -13.91 19.06
CA PRO A 126 11.74 -12.51 19.19
C PRO A 126 11.10 -11.93 20.47
N THR A 127 11.86 -11.12 21.20
CA THR A 127 11.39 -10.41 22.41
C THR A 127 11.51 -8.87 22.26
N PRO A 128 10.93 -8.26 21.21
CA PRO A 128 10.91 -6.80 21.07
C PRO A 128 10.12 -6.14 22.20
N GLN A 129 10.50 -4.91 22.55
CA GLN A 129 9.68 -4.06 23.41
C GLN A 129 8.42 -3.61 22.66
N ALA A 130 7.28 -3.60 23.34
CA ALA A 130 6.01 -3.17 22.75
C ALA A 130 5.97 -1.64 22.63
N CYS A 131 5.81 -1.14 21.42
CA CYS A 131 5.49 0.25 21.14
C CYS A 131 3.98 0.49 21.29
N ARG A 132 3.57 1.76 21.34
CA ARG A 132 2.17 2.18 21.57
C ARG A 132 1.76 3.23 20.57
N LEU A 133 0.75 2.95 19.76
CA LEU A 133 0.18 3.86 18.77
C LEU A 133 -1.17 4.40 19.28
N ALA A 134 -1.32 5.72 19.37
CA ALA A 134 -2.62 6.33 19.68
C ALA A 134 -3.51 6.35 18.43
N THR A 135 -4.75 5.85 18.56
CA THR A 135 -5.69 5.63 17.46
C THR A 135 -7.09 6.08 17.91
N GLY A 136 -7.42 7.36 17.71
CA GLY A 136 -8.61 7.95 18.31
C GLY A 136 -8.50 7.97 19.84
N ASP A 137 -9.52 7.47 20.53
CA ASP A 137 -9.55 7.26 22.00
C ASP A 137 -8.80 5.99 22.45
N LYS A 138 -8.45 5.10 21.52
CA LYS A 138 -7.78 3.82 21.80
C LYS A 138 -6.25 3.94 21.72
N VAL A 139 -5.56 2.96 22.30
CA VAL A 139 -4.13 2.77 22.13
C VAL A 139 -3.88 1.35 21.62
N MET A 140 -3.20 1.23 20.49
CA MET A 140 -2.82 -0.02 19.85
C MET A 140 -1.35 -0.35 20.19
N PRO A 141 -1.07 -1.38 21.00
CA PRO A 141 0.28 -1.90 21.18
C PRO A 141 0.75 -2.56 19.88
N PHE A 142 2.04 -2.48 19.57
CA PHE A 142 2.57 -3.12 18.37
C PHE A 142 4.05 -3.47 18.52
N TYR A 143 4.49 -4.38 17.66
CA TYR A 143 5.90 -4.58 17.35
C TYR A 143 6.17 -4.12 15.92
N PHE A 144 7.30 -3.46 15.72
CA PHE A 144 7.83 -3.15 14.40
C PHE A 144 9.16 -3.88 14.24
N MET A 145 9.21 -4.82 13.30
CA MET A 145 10.32 -5.75 13.13
C MET A 145 10.81 -5.74 11.69
N GLY A 146 12.09 -6.07 11.50
CA GLY A 146 12.68 -6.29 10.18
C GLY A 146 13.39 -7.63 10.13
N LYS A 147 13.38 -8.26 8.95
CA LYS A 147 14.06 -9.54 8.71
C LYS A 147 14.76 -9.52 7.36
N GLY A 148 15.93 -10.15 7.29
CA GLY A 148 16.72 -10.27 6.07
C GLY A 148 17.53 -9.03 5.75
N ASP A 149 17.74 -8.79 4.45
CA ASP A 149 18.36 -7.54 4.00
C ASP A 149 17.40 -6.37 4.18
N LEU A 150 17.87 -5.35 4.90
CA LEU A 150 17.15 -4.11 5.19
C LEU A 150 17.88 -2.89 4.58
N GLN A 151 18.58 -3.06 3.46
CA GLN A 151 19.01 -1.97 2.59
C GLN A 151 17.94 -1.61 1.54
N GLY A 152 17.95 -0.38 1.03
CA GLY A 152 17.09 0.08 -0.08
C GLY A 152 15.57 0.03 0.16
N LYS A 153 14.80 0.05 -0.93
CA LYS A 153 13.32 -0.02 -0.90
C LYS A 153 12.82 -1.43 -0.60
N ARG A 154 11.89 -1.56 0.35
CA ARG A 154 11.46 -2.85 0.91
C ARG A 154 9.94 -3.01 1.06
N PRO A 155 9.41 -4.24 1.06
CA PRO A 155 8.01 -4.50 1.37
C PRO A 155 7.68 -4.29 2.86
N LEU A 156 6.41 -4.00 3.13
CA LEU A 156 5.83 -3.93 4.47
C LEU A 156 4.66 -4.89 4.59
N PHE A 157 4.62 -5.68 5.66
CA PHE A 157 3.47 -6.48 6.05
C PHE A 157 2.76 -5.85 7.25
N ILE A 158 1.46 -5.57 7.09
CA ILE A 158 0.53 -5.33 8.19
C ILE A 158 -0.02 -6.70 8.60
N ALA A 159 0.41 -7.21 9.76
CA ALA A 159 0.24 -8.61 10.14
C ALA A 159 -0.71 -8.78 11.35
N LEU A 160 -1.99 -9.01 11.09
CA LEU A 160 -3.06 -9.03 12.08
C LEU A 160 -3.28 -10.39 12.75
N HIS A 161 -3.39 -10.41 14.08
CA HIS A 161 -3.61 -11.64 14.85
C HIS A 161 -5.09 -12.07 14.93
N GLY A 162 -5.32 -13.31 15.39
CA GLY A 162 -6.65 -13.90 15.63
C GLY A 162 -7.30 -13.44 16.95
N GLY A 163 -8.06 -14.32 17.59
CA GLY A 163 -8.78 -14.00 18.83
C GLY A 163 -10.12 -13.32 18.54
N GLY A 164 -10.31 -12.08 19.02
CA GLY A 164 -11.52 -11.30 18.76
C GLY A 164 -12.01 -10.50 19.96
N SER A 165 -13.32 -10.39 20.12
CA SER A 165 -13.94 -9.71 21.27
C SER A 165 -14.08 -10.64 22.47
N ALA A 166 -13.66 -10.16 23.63
CA ALA A 166 -13.96 -10.74 24.93
C ALA A 166 -15.43 -10.59 25.32
N GLY A 167 -16.20 -9.72 24.66
CA GLY A 167 -17.63 -9.49 24.92
C GLY A 167 -17.89 -8.82 26.27
N GLY A 168 -17.15 -7.75 26.58
CA GLY A 168 -17.25 -7.03 27.86
C GLY A 168 -16.55 -7.71 29.05
N ARG A 169 -15.96 -8.90 28.86
CA ARG A 169 -15.31 -9.69 29.93
C ARG A 169 -13.83 -9.36 30.14
N ALA A 170 -13.22 -8.52 29.32
CA ALA A 170 -11.83 -8.13 29.53
C ALA A 170 -11.74 -7.03 30.62
N PRO A 171 -10.91 -7.20 31.66
CA PRO A 171 -10.82 -6.25 32.78
C PRO A 171 -10.14 -4.92 32.41
N SER A 172 -9.56 -4.83 31.21
CA SER A 172 -9.04 -3.62 30.58
C SER A 172 -8.98 -3.83 29.07
N PRO A 173 -8.75 -2.79 28.24
CA PRO A 173 -8.60 -2.93 26.79
C PRO A 173 -7.51 -3.93 26.36
N HIS A 174 -6.58 -4.26 27.27
CA HIS A 174 -5.46 -5.18 27.04
C HIS A 174 -5.45 -6.39 27.99
N GLY A 175 -6.53 -6.61 28.74
CA GLY A 175 -6.61 -7.58 29.83
C GLY A 175 -6.93 -9.02 29.43
N TRP A 176 -7.28 -9.29 28.18
CA TRP A 176 -7.69 -10.63 27.74
C TRP A 176 -6.51 -11.48 27.25
N SER A 177 -6.30 -12.61 27.91
CA SER A 177 -5.16 -13.50 27.62
C SER A 177 -5.22 -14.16 26.23
N VAL A 178 -6.40 -14.26 25.61
CA VAL A 178 -6.54 -14.81 24.25
C VAL A 178 -5.82 -13.93 23.24
N ASN A 179 -6.21 -12.65 23.11
CA ASN A 179 -5.59 -11.72 22.18
C ASN A 179 -4.08 -11.55 22.43
N THR A 180 -3.64 -11.62 23.70
CA THR A 180 -2.21 -11.63 24.05
C THR A 180 -1.46 -12.87 23.53
N ARG A 181 -2.05 -14.07 23.59
CA ARG A 181 -1.46 -15.29 23.00
C ARG A 181 -1.46 -15.25 21.47
N GLU A 182 -2.55 -14.77 20.88
CA GLU A 182 -2.70 -14.64 19.42
C GLU A 182 -1.69 -13.65 18.84
N TRP A 183 -1.47 -12.50 19.50
CA TRP A 183 -0.43 -11.55 19.12
C TRP A 183 0.98 -12.16 19.18
N ALA A 184 1.28 -12.92 20.23
CA ALA A 184 2.55 -13.64 20.34
C ALA A 184 2.69 -14.73 19.27
N ALA A 185 1.60 -15.39 18.84
CA ALA A 185 1.62 -16.34 17.72
C ALA A 185 1.91 -15.63 16.38
N GLN A 186 1.22 -14.52 16.10
CA GLN A 186 1.43 -13.74 14.87
C GLN A 186 2.85 -13.15 14.79
N THR A 187 3.43 -12.76 15.94
CA THR A 187 4.82 -12.29 16.04
C THR A 187 5.80 -13.41 15.67
N ARG A 188 5.60 -14.64 16.18
CA ARG A 188 6.42 -15.82 15.84
C ARG A 188 6.30 -16.21 14.36
N LEU A 189 5.11 -16.14 13.77
CA LEU A 189 4.92 -16.40 12.34
C LEU A 189 5.63 -15.35 11.47
N SER A 190 5.56 -14.07 11.85
CA SER A 190 6.27 -12.98 11.19
C SER A 190 7.79 -13.17 11.21
N ALA A 191 8.34 -13.60 12.35
CA ALA A 191 9.75 -13.92 12.46
C ALA A 191 10.16 -15.19 11.70
N ARG A 192 9.46 -16.32 11.88
CA ARG A 192 9.95 -17.64 11.48
C ARG A 192 9.36 -18.21 10.19
N VAL A 193 8.23 -17.69 9.70
CA VAL A 193 7.46 -18.30 8.59
C VAL A 193 7.27 -17.37 7.39
N TYR A 194 6.99 -16.08 7.63
CA TYR A 194 6.73 -15.12 6.55
C TYR A 194 8.02 -14.74 5.79
N PRO A 195 7.96 -14.10 4.60
CA PRO A 195 9.13 -13.78 3.77
C PRO A 195 10.28 -13.03 4.48
N THR A 196 11.48 -13.19 3.95
CA THR A 196 12.65 -12.38 4.30
C THR A 196 12.62 -11.03 3.55
N ASP A 197 13.58 -10.17 3.87
CA ASP A 197 13.88 -8.90 3.21
C ASP A 197 12.69 -7.92 3.26
N ALA A 198 12.09 -7.84 4.46
CA ALA A 198 10.79 -7.23 4.68
C ALA A 198 10.64 -6.62 6.09
N LEU A 199 9.78 -5.60 6.19
CA LEU A 199 9.30 -5.06 7.46
C LEU A 199 7.95 -5.66 7.85
N TYR A 200 7.73 -5.75 9.16
CA TYR A 200 6.54 -6.30 9.78
C TYR A 200 6.03 -5.35 10.85
N PHE A 201 4.85 -4.76 10.61
CA PHE A 201 4.04 -4.15 11.64
C PHE A 201 3.08 -5.21 12.19
N VAL A 202 3.32 -5.64 13.42
CA VAL A 202 2.55 -6.68 14.11
C VAL A 202 1.78 -6.04 15.26
N PRO A 203 0.57 -5.50 15.01
CA PRO A 203 -0.24 -4.89 16.04
C PRO A 203 -0.91 -5.93 16.94
N ARG A 204 -1.23 -5.47 18.15
CA ARG A 204 -2.13 -6.07 19.12
C ARG A 204 -3.48 -5.33 19.02
N MET A 205 -4.62 -6.02 19.08
CA MET A 205 -5.93 -5.36 19.12
C MET A 205 -5.95 -4.21 20.16
N ALA A 206 -6.44 -3.03 19.74
CA ALA A 206 -6.41 -1.82 20.57
C ALA A 206 -7.41 -1.86 21.74
N ASP A 207 -8.44 -2.71 21.64
CA ASP A 207 -9.37 -3.01 22.73
C ASP A 207 -9.91 -4.44 22.60
N ASP A 208 -9.76 -5.23 23.66
CA ASP A 208 -10.26 -6.60 23.77
C ASP A 208 -11.77 -6.70 23.80
N ASN A 209 -12.48 -5.67 24.25
CA ASN A 209 -13.93 -5.69 24.30
C ASN A 209 -14.55 -5.31 22.95
N ASP A 210 -13.88 -4.46 22.17
CA ASP A 210 -14.25 -4.21 20.76
C ASP A 210 -13.90 -5.43 19.90
N GLY A 211 -12.64 -5.85 19.91
CA GLY A 211 -12.17 -7.08 19.25
C GLY A 211 -12.33 -7.14 17.74
N ARG A 212 -12.26 -5.98 17.04
CA ARG A 212 -12.45 -5.86 15.58
C ARG A 212 -11.36 -5.03 14.93
N TRP A 213 -10.73 -5.60 13.90
CA TRP A 213 -9.64 -4.96 13.15
C TRP A 213 -10.12 -3.98 12.06
N TYR A 214 -11.40 -3.95 11.71
CA TYR A 214 -11.94 -3.07 10.65
C TYR A 214 -12.54 -1.76 11.20
N TYR A 215 -12.50 -1.51 12.51
CA TYR A 215 -13.05 -0.30 13.13
C TYR A 215 -12.28 0.95 12.68
N HIS A 216 -12.94 2.11 12.73
CA HIS A 216 -12.41 3.34 12.11
C HIS A 216 -11.01 3.71 12.65
N TYR A 217 -10.77 3.52 13.95
CA TYR A 217 -9.47 3.77 14.57
C TYR A 217 -8.36 2.83 14.05
N CYS A 218 -8.69 1.58 13.68
CA CYS A 218 -7.75 0.69 13.00
C CYS A 218 -7.47 1.15 11.57
N GLN A 219 -8.49 1.66 10.86
CA GLN A 219 -8.32 2.20 9.50
C GLN A 219 -7.37 3.42 9.51
N ASP A 220 -7.47 4.28 10.53
CA ASP A 220 -6.55 5.41 10.72
C ASP A 220 -5.16 4.95 11.16
N ALA A 221 -5.06 3.92 12.00
CA ALA A 221 -3.78 3.28 12.34
C ALA A 221 -3.05 2.78 11.10
N TYR A 222 -3.76 2.09 10.19
CA TYR A 222 -3.17 1.57 8.96
C TYR A 222 -2.71 2.70 8.02
N ASP A 223 -3.49 3.78 7.86
CA ASP A 223 -3.06 4.94 7.07
C ASP A 223 -1.77 5.56 7.63
N LYS A 224 -1.75 5.86 8.93
CA LYS A 224 -0.61 6.48 9.61
C LYS A 224 0.64 5.61 9.55
N VAL A 225 0.53 4.31 9.82
CA VAL A 225 1.65 3.35 9.79
C VAL A 225 2.23 3.23 8.38
N VAL A 226 1.39 3.07 7.35
CA VAL A 226 1.85 2.95 5.97
C VAL A 226 2.57 4.23 5.53
N ARG A 227 2.02 5.41 5.84
CA ARG A 227 2.65 6.70 5.52
C ARG A 227 4.00 6.86 6.23
N ALA A 228 4.04 6.65 7.56
CA ALA A 228 5.29 6.72 8.34
C ALA A 228 6.37 5.77 7.77
N ALA A 229 5.99 4.56 7.39
CA ALA A 229 6.92 3.57 6.85
C ALA A 229 7.46 3.94 5.45
N ILE A 230 6.64 4.52 4.58
CA ILE A 230 7.07 5.03 3.26
C ILE A 230 8.01 6.23 3.44
N LEU A 231 7.67 7.16 4.34
CA LEU A 231 8.43 8.38 4.62
C LEU A 231 9.81 8.10 5.22
N HIS A 232 9.89 7.23 6.23
CA HIS A 232 11.05 7.16 7.12
C HIS A 232 11.73 5.79 7.22
N HIS A 233 11.11 4.71 6.72
CA HIS A 233 11.65 3.34 6.80
C HIS A 233 11.95 2.70 5.43
N GLN A 234 11.97 3.52 4.36
CA GLN A 234 12.21 3.09 2.97
C GLN A 234 11.23 2.02 2.48
N VAL A 235 9.97 2.04 2.94
CA VAL A 235 8.96 1.13 2.40
C VAL A 235 8.61 1.54 0.97
N ASP A 236 8.58 0.55 0.09
CA ASP A 236 8.04 0.70 -1.25
C ASP A 236 6.49 0.81 -1.16
N PRO A 237 5.88 1.94 -1.55
CA PRO A 237 4.43 2.11 -1.52
C PRO A 237 3.70 1.07 -2.38
N ASN A 238 4.37 0.47 -3.36
CA ASN A 238 3.79 -0.56 -4.23
C ASN A 238 4.03 -1.99 -3.73
N ARG A 239 4.59 -2.18 -2.52
CA ARG A 239 4.84 -3.50 -1.89
C ARG A 239 4.36 -3.56 -0.44
N VAL A 240 3.21 -2.95 -0.15
CA VAL A 240 2.52 -3.01 1.15
C VAL A 240 1.47 -4.13 1.12
N TYR A 241 1.55 -5.09 2.03
CA TYR A 241 0.66 -6.25 2.08
C TYR A 241 -0.12 -6.31 3.39
N LEU A 242 -1.41 -6.61 3.31
CA LEU A 242 -2.28 -6.81 4.47
C LEU A 242 -2.53 -8.31 4.67
N ILE A 243 -2.08 -8.88 5.79
CA ILE A 243 -2.32 -10.29 6.11
C ILE A 243 -2.95 -10.45 7.49
N GLY A 244 -3.82 -11.45 7.66
CA GLY A 244 -4.44 -11.70 8.95
C GLY A 244 -4.89 -13.14 9.15
N ILE A 245 -4.88 -13.58 10.41
CA ILE A 245 -5.31 -14.92 10.84
C ILE A 245 -6.61 -14.82 11.64
N SER A 246 -7.53 -15.78 11.45
CA SER A 246 -8.80 -15.87 12.20
C SER A 246 -9.56 -14.54 12.16
N GLU A 247 -9.84 -13.85 13.28
CA GLU A 247 -10.43 -12.49 13.27
C GLU A 247 -9.67 -11.49 12.35
N GLY A 248 -8.34 -11.52 12.33
CA GLY A 248 -7.54 -10.71 11.40
C GLY A 248 -7.80 -11.03 9.92
N ALA A 249 -8.19 -12.27 9.62
CA ALA A 249 -8.45 -12.74 8.26
C ALA A 249 -9.75 -12.16 7.67
N TYR A 250 -10.74 -11.83 8.50
CA TYR A 250 -11.94 -11.08 8.09
C TYR A 250 -11.55 -9.67 7.62
N THR A 251 -10.57 -9.04 8.28
CA THR A 251 -10.08 -7.72 7.87
C THR A 251 -9.24 -7.76 6.60
N ALA A 252 -8.53 -8.85 6.29
CA ALA A 252 -7.90 -9.03 4.99
C ALA A 252 -8.92 -8.97 3.83
N TYR A 253 -10.13 -9.52 4.02
CA TYR A 253 -11.25 -9.32 3.09
C TYR A 253 -11.75 -7.85 3.12
N ARG A 254 -12.18 -7.35 4.29
CA ARG A 254 -12.85 -6.04 4.40
C ARG A 254 -11.96 -4.88 3.96
N MET A 255 -10.74 -4.78 4.50
CA MET A 255 -9.82 -3.71 4.15
C MET A 255 -9.13 -3.97 2.81
N GLY A 256 -9.00 -5.22 2.37
CA GLY A 256 -8.66 -5.55 0.98
C GLY A 256 -9.63 -4.88 0.00
N ALA A 257 -10.94 -5.05 0.19
CA ALA A 257 -11.94 -4.40 -0.66
C ALA A 257 -12.12 -2.89 -0.39
N PHE A 258 -12.03 -2.44 0.87
CA PHE A 258 -12.33 -1.05 1.24
C PHE A 258 -11.15 -0.07 1.00
N MET A 259 -9.92 -0.59 0.92
CA MET A 259 -8.68 0.17 0.74
C MET A 259 -7.76 -0.50 -0.29
N ALA A 260 -8.31 -1.15 -1.31
CA ALA A 260 -7.57 -1.93 -2.32
C ALA A 260 -6.41 -1.14 -2.96
N ASP A 261 -6.59 0.16 -3.09
CA ASP A 261 -5.66 1.12 -3.66
C ASP A 261 -4.47 1.49 -2.75
N ARG A 262 -4.41 0.95 -1.53
CA ARG A 262 -3.29 1.05 -0.58
C ARG A 262 -2.42 -0.21 -0.51
N TRP A 263 -2.88 -1.33 -1.06
CA TRP A 263 -2.21 -2.63 -0.92
C TRP A 263 -1.69 -3.15 -2.27
N ALA A 264 -0.55 -3.84 -2.22
CA ALA A 264 -0.07 -4.70 -3.29
C ALA A 264 -0.78 -6.06 -3.30
N GLY A 265 -1.21 -6.52 -2.13
CA GLY A 265 -1.99 -7.74 -1.98
C GLY A 265 -2.59 -7.89 -0.58
N ALA A 266 -3.66 -8.68 -0.48
CA ALA A 266 -4.32 -9.00 0.79
C ALA A 266 -4.45 -10.53 0.99
N GLY A 267 -4.12 -11.00 2.19
CA GLY A 267 -4.01 -12.42 2.54
C GLY A 267 -4.87 -12.80 3.76
N SER A 268 -5.94 -13.54 3.51
CA SER A 268 -6.82 -14.10 4.53
C SER A 268 -6.38 -15.52 4.91
N MET A 269 -6.26 -15.82 6.20
CA MET A 269 -5.85 -17.14 6.70
C MET A 269 -6.79 -17.62 7.81
N ALA A 270 -7.51 -18.72 7.57
CA ALA A 270 -8.48 -19.30 8.50
C ALA A 270 -9.65 -18.35 8.90
N GLY A 271 -10.14 -17.57 7.93
CA GLY A 271 -11.36 -16.75 8.07
C GLY A 271 -12.17 -16.74 6.78
N GLY A 272 -13.25 -15.96 6.73
CA GLY A 272 -14.13 -15.85 5.57
C GLY A 272 -15.18 -14.76 5.78
N GLU A 273 -15.54 -14.00 4.75
CA GLU A 273 -16.36 -12.79 4.89
C GLU A 273 -17.53 -12.78 3.88
N PRO A 274 -18.77 -12.44 4.30
CA PRO A 274 -19.88 -12.20 3.37
C PRO A 274 -19.58 -11.09 2.35
N LEU A 275 -19.93 -11.34 1.08
CA LEU A 275 -19.71 -10.42 -0.05
C LEU A 275 -20.10 -8.96 0.25
N ARG A 276 -21.23 -8.74 0.94
CA ARG A 276 -21.73 -7.40 1.29
C ARG A 276 -20.78 -6.57 2.18
N ASN A 277 -19.93 -7.23 2.97
CA ASN A 277 -18.99 -6.59 3.89
C ASN A 277 -17.61 -6.37 3.24
N ALA A 278 -17.31 -7.10 2.17
CA ALA A 278 -16.07 -7.02 1.40
C ALA A 278 -16.38 -7.22 -0.10
N PRO A 279 -16.88 -6.19 -0.81
CA PRO A 279 -17.35 -6.33 -2.19
C PRO A 279 -16.26 -6.89 -3.11
N PRO A 280 -16.46 -8.04 -3.77
CA PRO A 280 -15.47 -8.63 -4.67
C PRO A 280 -15.18 -7.73 -5.87
N GLU A 281 -16.13 -6.86 -6.27
CA GLU A 281 -15.94 -5.87 -7.34
C GLU A 281 -14.70 -4.99 -7.11
N ASN A 282 -14.39 -4.65 -5.85
CA ASN A 282 -13.26 -3.79 -5.47
C ASN A 282 -11.90 -4.50 -5.56
N MET A 283 -11.88 -5.83 -5.63
CA MET A 283 -10.64 -6.62 -5.70
C MET A 283 -10.00 -6.59 -7.10
N ARG A 284 -10.59 -5.87 -8.08
CA ARG A 284 -10.17 -5.87 -9.49
C ARG A 284 -8.65 -5.72 -9.69
N ASN A 285 -8.06 -4.78 -8.97
CA ASN A 285 -6.66 -4.36 -9.15
C ASN A 285 -5.76 -4.81 -7.98
N LEU A 286 -6.24 -5.74 -7.15
CA LEU A 286 -5.55 -6.21 -5.95
C LEU A 286 -5.28 -7.71 -6.04
N ALA A 287 -4.05 -8.14 -5.74
CA ALA A 287 -3.74 -9.56 -5.58
C ALA A 287 -4.38 -10.10 -4.29
N PHE A 288 -5.45 -10.89 -4.41
CA PHE A 288 -6.18 -11.41 -3.26
C PHE A 288 -5.96 -12.90 -3.04
N ARG A 289 -5.61 -13.31 -1.82
CA ARG A 289 -5.52 -14.73 -1.47
C ARG A 289 -6.23 -15.05 -0.17
N ALA A 290 -6.91 -16.20 -0.16
CA ALA A 290 -7.45 -16.80 1.05
C ALA A 290 -7.00 -18.26 1.18
N ASP A 291 -6.55 -18.63 2.38
CA ASP A 291 -6.27 -20.01 2.77
C ASP A 291 -7.22 -20.42 3.89
N ILE A 292 -7.89 -21.55 3.74
CA ILE A 292 -8.90 -22.05 4.67
C ILE A 292 -8.80 -23.57 4.82
N GLY A 293 -9.05 -24.10 6.02
CA GLY A 293 -9.13 -25.54 6.22
C GLY A 293 -10.45 -26.09 5.69
N GLU A 294 -10.42 -27.23 5.01
CA GLU A 294 -11.61 -27.95 4.52
C GLU A 294 -12.67 -28.15 5.62
N LYS A 295 -12.23 -28.36 6.87
CA LYS A 295 -13.07 -28.61 8.05
C LYS A 295 -13.28 -27.39 8.95
N ASP A 296 -12.87 -26.18 8.53
CA ASP A 296 -13.17 -24.94 9.26
C ASP A 296 -14.58 -24.43 8.91
N THR A 297 -15.58 -25.14 9.45
CA THR A 297 -17.01 -24.88 9.24
C THR A 297 -17.60 -23.84 10.19
N MET A 298 -16.85 -23.42 11.22
CA MET A 298 -17.31 -22.44 12.20
C MET A 298 -17.54 -21.08 11.53
N PHE A 299 -18.67 -20.43 11.83
CA PHE A 299 -19.14 -19.21 11.16
C PHE A 299 -19.25 -19.33 9.62
N ASP A 300 -19.39 -20.55 9.09
CA ASP A 300 -19.44 -20.85 7.65
C ASP A 300 -18.20 -20.34 6.88
N ARG A 301 -17.01 -20.32 7.49
CA ARG A 301 -15.80 -19.78 6.84
C ARG A 301 -15.48 -20.48 5.51
N ILE A 302 -15.54 -21.82 5.46
CA ILE A 302 -15.32 -22.56 4.21
C ILE A 302 -16.36 -22.22 3.12
N GLY A 303 -17.66 -22.17 3.45
CA GLY A 303 -18.71 -21.80 2.49
C GLY A 303 -18.63 -20.33 2.06
N LEU A 304 -18.20 -19.43 2.95
CA LEU A 304 -17.89 -18.04 2.62
C LEU A 304 -16.72 -17.94 1.64
N ASN A 305 -15.64 -18.69 1.83
CA ASN A 305 -14.51 -18.75 0.88
C ASN A 305 -14.94 -19.27 -0.49
N GLN A 306 -15.75 -20.34 -0.53
CA GLN A 306 -16.27 -20.90 -1.79
C GLN A 306 -17.13 -19.88 -2.55
N ARG A 307 -18.07 -19.22 -1.86
CA ARG A 307 -18.92 -18.18 -2.47
C ARG A 307 -18.13 -16.94 -2.90
N TYR A 308 -17.08 -16.57 -2.16
CA TYR A 308 -16.19 -15.48 -2.55
C TYR A 308 -15.35 -15.84 -3.79
N GLY A 309 -14.82 -17.05 -3.84
CA GLY A 309 -14.12 -17.59 -5.01
C GLY A 309 -15.00 -17.59 -6.25
N GLN A 310 -16.23 -18.10 -6.16
CA GLN A 310 -17.18 -18.10 -7.28
C GLN A 310 -17.51 -16.66 -7.74
N ALA A 311 -17.65 -15.70 -6.82
CA ALA A 311 -17.91 -14.31 -7.18
C ALA A 311 -16.71 -13.67 -7.91
N LEU A 312 -15.47 -13.92 -7.44
CA LEU A 312 -14.26 -13.46 -8.12
C LEU A 312 -14.07 -14.14 -9.49
N GLU A 313 -14.39 -15.42 -9.61
CA GLU A 313 -14.34 -16.17 -10.87
C GLU A 313 -15.32 -15.59 -11.90
N ASN A 314 -16.58 -15.37 -11.50
CA ASN A 314 -17.58 -14.74 -12.37
C ASN A 314 -17.15 -13.34 -12.83
N LEU A 315 -16.48 -12.56 -11.97
CA LEU A 315 -15.93 -11.25 -12.33
C LEU A 315 -14.74 -11.38 -13.28
N LYS A 316 -13.81 -12.31 -13.02
CA LYS A 316 -12.64 -12.62 -13.85
C LYS A 316 -13.02 -13.05 -15.27
N GLN A 317 -14.07 -13.86 -15.43
CA GLN A 317 -14.58 -14.29 -16.73
C GLN A 317 -15.08 -13.13 -17.60
N ASN A 318 -15.59 -12.06 -16.97
CA ASN A 318 -16.04 -10.83 -17.65
C ASN A 318 -14.96 -9.73 -17.71
N ASP A 319 -13.79 -9.97 -17.12
CA ASP A 319 -12.66 -9.03 -17.05
C ASP A 319 -11.33 -9.80 -16.92
N PRO A 320 -10.87 -10.48 -17.98
CA PRO A 320 -9.75 -11.43 -17.90
C PRO A 320 -8.41 -10.82 -17.45
N ASP A 321 -8.25 -9.50 -17.50
CA ASP A 321 -7.07 -8.79 -17.02
C ASP A 321 -7.18 -8.35 -15.54
N GLY A 322 -8.39 -8.34 -14.97
CA GLY A 322 -8.65 -8.00 -13.57
C GLY A 322 -8.54 -9.19 -12.62
N TYR A 323 -8.90 -8.98 -11.34
CA TYR A 323 -9.18 -10.03 -10.34
C TYR A 323 -8.10 -11.11 -10.25
N VAL A 324 -6.88 -10.73 -9.87
CA VAL A 324 -5.81 -11.70 -9.56
C VAL A 324 -6.11 -12.33 -8.20
N TYR A 325 -6.54 -13.59 -8.18
CA TYR A 325 -6.94 -14.23 -6.92
C TYR A 325 -6.50 -15.69 -6.75
N LYS A 326 -6.50 -16.15 -5.50
CA LYS A 326 -6.38 -17.58 -5.15
C LYS A 326 -7.18 -17.92 -3.89
N ILE A 327 -8.15 -18.83 -4.01
CA ILE A 327 -8.79 -19.48 -2.86
C ILE A 327 -8.16 -20.88 -2.69
N ASN A 328 -7.53 -21.13 -1.56
CA ASN A 328 -6.79 -22.36 -1.28
C ASN A 328 -7.45 -23.13 -0.12
N VAL A 329 -8.22 -24.17 -0.44
CA VAL A 329 -8.79 -25.08 0.54
C VAL A 329 -7.76 -26.15 0.91
N GLN A 330 -7.35 -26.18 2.17
CA GLN A 330 -6.36 -27.13 2.67
C GLN A 330 -7.06 -28.40 3.18
N ALA A 331 -6.96 -29.47 2.38
CA ALA A 331 -7.58 -30.77 2.64
C ALA A 331 -7.20 -31.33 4.03
N GLY A 332 -8.17 -31.97 4.69
CA GLY A 332 -8.03 -32.61 5.99
C GLY A 332 -7.96 -31.66 7.20
N ARG A 333 -7.65 -30.37 6.99
CA ARG A 333 -7.39 -29.38 8.06
C ARG A 333 -8.64 -28.67 8.55
N GLY A 334 -8.66 -28.35 9.85
CA GLY A 334 -9.63 -27.41 10.45
C GLY A 334 -9.07 -25.99 10.52
N HIS A 335 -9.39 -25.25 11.59
CA HIS A 335 -8.95 -23.86 11.79
C HIS A 335 -7.41 -23.67 11.78
N GLY A 336 -6.65 -24.70 12.18
CA GLY A 336 -5.19 -24.71 12.08
C GLY A 336 -4.68 -25.11 10.69
N ILE A 337 -4.27 -24.11 9.90
CA ILE A 337 -3.77 -24.30 8.52
C ILE A 337 -2.24 -24.16 8.41
N ASP A 338 -1.67 -24.46 7.24
CA ASP A 338 -0.33 -23.98 6.88
C ASP A 338 -0.42 -22.51 6.45
N TYR A 339 0.29 -21.65 7.18
CA TYR A 339 0.31 -20.20 6.97
C TYR A 339 1.44 -19.74 6.01
N LYS A 340 2.42 -20.59 5.69
CA LYS A 340 3.58 -20.23 4.84
C LYS A 340 3.19 -19.83 3.41
N PRO A 341 2.26 -20.52 2.72
CA PRO A 341 2.02 -20.28 1.29
C PRO A 341 1.37 -18.95 0.95
N CYS A 342 0.65 -18.32 1.90
CA CYS A 342 -0.11 -17.08 1.64
C CYS A 342 0.81 -15.86 1.41
N PRO A 343 1.64 -15.42 2.38
CA PRO A 343 2.48 -14.24 2.20
C PRO A 343 3.58 -14.44 1.15
N ALA A 344 4.07 -15.68 0.95
CA ALA A 344 5.03 -16.00 -0.11
C ALA A 344 4.44 -15.84 -1.53
N TRP A 345 3.13 -16.06 -1.70
CA TRP A 345 2.43 -15.77 -2.95
C TRP A 345 2.21 -14.27 -3.14
N LEU A 346 1.85 -13.54 -2.07
CA LEU A 346 1.63 -12.09 -2.13
C LEU A 346 2.89 -11.34 -2.60
N THR A 347 4.09 -11.75 -2.18
CA THR A 347 5.37 -11.13 -2.61
C THR A 347 5.67 -11.23 -4.10
N GLN A 348 4.91 -12.03 -4.87
CA GLN A 348 5.02 -12.11 -6.33
C GLN A 348 4.33 -10.93 -7.04
N TYR A 349 3.52 -10.14 -6.31
CA TYR A 349 2.70 -9.06 -6.86
C TYR A 349 3.10 -7.70 -6.28
N GLN A 350 2.95 -6.67 -7.08
CA GLN A 350 3.15 -5.27 -6.72
C GLN A 350 1.89 -4.49 -7.08
N ARG A 351 1.58 -3.44 -6.31
CA ARG A 351 0.44 -2.56 -6.62
C ARG A 351 0.73 -1.83 -7.93
N ASN A 352 -0.25 -1.81 -8.84
CA ASN A 352 -0.30 -0.78 -9.87
C ASN A 352 -1.04 0.44 -9.27
N PRO A 353 -0.38 1.59 -9.06
CA PRO A 353 -1.04 2.79 -8.55
C PRO A 353 -1.96 3.44 -9.60
N TRP A 354 -1.73 3.22 -10.90
CA TRP A 354 -2.47 3.85 -12.00
C TRP A 354 -3.07 2.79 -12.96
N PRO A 355 -3.97 1.91 -12.49
CA PRO A 355 -4.59 0.91 -13.34
C PRO A 355 -5.50 1.58 -14.38
N SER A 356 -5.45 1.13 -15.63
CA SER A 356 -6.27 1.67 -16.73
C SER A 356 -7.78 1.46 -16.52
N ARG A 357 -8.19 0.54 -15.64
CA ARG A 357 -9.59 0.37 -15.22
C ARG A 357 -9.69 0.24 -13.71
N VAL A 358 -10.66 0.95 -13.14
CA VAL A 358 -11.01 0.95 -11.71
C VAL A 358 -12.47 0.56 -11.58
N THR A 359 -12.75 -0.47 -10.78
CA THR A 359 -14.11 -0.85 -10.40
C THR A 359 -14.25 -0.65 -8.89
N TRP A 360 -15.22 0.16 -8.47
CA TRP A 360 -15.37 0.61 -7.09
C TRP A 360 -16.84 0.60 -6.66
N LYS A 361 -17.20 -0.41 -5.86
CA LYS A 361 -18.41 -0.47 -5.06
C LYS A 361 -18.20 0.29 -3.76
N VAL A 362 -18.83 1.45 -3.66
CA VAL A 362 -18.76 2.36 -2.51
C VAL A 362 -19.67 1.83 -1.40
N ILE A 363 -19.08 1.52 -0.23
CA ILE A 363 -19.80 1.02 0.95
C ILE A 363 -19.37 1.73 2.23
N LYS A 364 -20.19 1.63 3.29
CA LYS A 364 -19.81 2.03 4.66
C LYS A 364 -19.14 0.86 5.38
N VAL A 365 -17.94 1.07 5.94
CA VAL A 365 -17.28 0.13 6.86
C VAL A 365 -17.06 0.82 8.21
N HIS A 366 -17.78 0.35 9.24
CA HIS A 366 -17.79 0.93 10.58
C HIS A 366 -18.08 2.45 10.58
N GLY A 367 -19.20 2.83 9.96
CA GLY A 367 -19.67 4.22 9.82
C GLY A 367 -18.99 5.04 8.72
N ARG A 368 -17.76 4.68 8.33
CA ARG A 368 -16.94 5.46 7.38
C ARG A 368 -17.10 4.98 5.94
N ARG A 369 -17.12 5.93 5.00
CA ARG A 369 -16.84 5.71 3.57
C ARG A 369 -15.43 6.21 3.26
N LYS A 370 -14.75 5.62 2.28
CA LYS A 370 -13.59 6.27 1.65
C LYS A 370 -14.12 7.20 0.56
N GLY A 371 -13.60 8.42 0.50
CA GLY A 371 -13.83 9.35 -0.62
C GLY A 371 -12.78 9.24 -1.72
N LEU A 372 -11.96 8.17 -1.71
CA LEU A 372 -10.72 8.07 -2.47
C LEU A 372 -10.47 6.60 -2.84
N PHE A 373 -10.24 6.31 -4.13
CA PHE A 373 -9.96 4.97 -4.64
C PHE A 373 -9.16 5.02 -5.96
N TYR A 374 -7.88 4.63 -5.93
CA TYR A 374 -6.91 4.84 -7.03
C TYR A 374 -6.89 6.30 -7.49
N TRP A 375 -7.11 6.57 -8.78
CA TRP A 375 -7.17 7.91 -9.37
C TRP A 375 -8.57 8.57 -9.33
N LEU A 376 -9.53 7.94 -8.64
CA LEU A 376 -10.86 8.51 -8.38
C LEU A 376 -10.94 9.12 -6.98
N ALA A 377 -11.67 10.22 -6.86
CA ALA A 377 -12.21 10.73 -5.61
C ALA A 377 -13.74 10.94 -5.72
N MET A 378 -14.42 10.90 -4.59
CA MET A 378 -15.85 11.15 -4.43
C MET A 378 -16.03 12.20 -3.33
N ASP A 379 -16.52 13.38 -3.71
CA ASP A 379 -16.49 14.57 -2.84
C ASP A 379 -17.76 14.77 -2.02
N GLN A 380 -18.90 14.33 -2.55
CA GLN A 380 -20.16 14.29 -1.81
C GLN A 380 -20.34 12.92 -1.18
N ASP A 381 -20.88 12.88 0.04
CA ASP A 381 -21.28 11.63 0.68
C ASP A 381 -22.77 11.33 0.42
N PRO A 382 -23.13 10.50 -0.59
CA PRO A 382 -24.53 10.19 -0.84
C PRO A 382 -25.08 9.32 0.28
N ASN A 383 -25.83 9.92 1.21
CA ASN A 383 -26.40 9.19 2.34
C ASN A 383 -27.34 8.02 1.94
N ALA A 384 -27.82 7.98 0.69
CA ALA A 384 -28.82 7.03 0.20
C ALA A 384 -28.27 5.72 -0.45
N TRP A 385 -26.98 5.59 -0.77
CA TRP A 385 -26.50 4.51 -1.68
C TRP A 385 -25.36 3.64 -1.13
N PRO A 386 -25.32 2.33 -1.47
CA PRO A 386 -24.18 1.76 -2.15
C PRO A 386 -24.26 2.07 -3.66
N CYS A 387 -23.17 2.52 -4.26
CA CYS A 387 -23.08 2.73 -5.71
C CYS A 387 -21.88 1.96 -6.28
N LEU A 388 -21.96 1.61 -7.55
CA LEU A 388 -20.88 0.99 -8.32
C LEU A 388 -20.38 1.99 -9.36
N ILE A 389 -19.06 2.20 -9.37
CA ILE A 389 -18.34 3.01 -10.34
C ILE A 389 -17.42 2.08 -11.15
N ASP A 390 -17.57 2.02 -12.47
CA ASP A 390 -16.60 1.40 -13.38
C ASP A 390 -15.99 2.52 -14.24
N ALA A 391 -14.71 2.83 -14.02
CA ALA A 391 -13.99 3.88 -14.72
C ALA A 391 -12.86 3.29 -15.55
N ARG A 392 -12.72 3.72 -16.80
CA ARG A 392 -11.76 3.20 -17.78
C ARG A 392 -11.03 4.33 -18.48
N ILE A 393 -9.73 4.15 -18.65
CA ILE A 393 -8.82 5.00 -19.39
C ILE A 393 -8.61 4.37 -20.77
N ASP A 394 -8.94 5.13 -21.80
CA ASP A 394 -8.65 4.84 -23.19
C ASP A 394 -7.59 5.84 -23.66
N ARG A 395 -6.35 5.35 -23.75
CA ARG A 395 -5.21 6.19 -24.12
C ARG A 395 -5.15 6.46 -25.62
N GLU A 396 -5.79 5.63 -26.44
CA GLU A 396 -5.84 5.82 -27.90
C GLU A 396 -6.76 6.99 -28.25
N THR A 397 -7.94 7.07 -27.63
CA THR A 397 -8.90 8.18 -27.83
C THR A 397 -8.77 9.28 -26.77
N ASN A 398 -7.72 9.26 -25.94
CA ASN A 398 -7.47 10.18 -24.83
C ASN A 398 -8.71 10.43 -23.93
N THR A 399 -9.47 9.37 -23.64
CA THR A 399 -10.80 9.44 -23.04
C THR A 399 -10.88 8.67 -21.72
N VAL A 400 -11.48 9.28 -20.70
CA VAL A 400 -11.99 8.59 -19.52
C VAL A 400 -13.46 8.23 -19.73
N ARG A 401 -13.83 6.95 -19.65
CA ARG A 401 -15.22 6.49 -19.68
C ARG A 401 -15.61 5.99 -18.29
N ILE A 402 -16.73 6.46 -17.77
CA ILE A 402 -17.20 6.18 -16.41
C ILE A 402 -18.65 5.71 -16.48
N THR A 403 -18.94 4.57 -15.88
CA THR A 403 -20.30 4.15 -15.55
C THR A 403 -20.49 4.33 -14.04
N VAL A 404 -21.60 4.95 -13.63
CA VAL A 404 -21.98 5.08 -12.22
C VAL A 404 -23.41 4.60 -12.05
N GLU A 405 -23.58 3.52 -11.30
CA GLU A 405 -24.86 2.88 -11.03
C GLU A 405 -25.20 2.96 -9.53
N LYS A 406 -26.46 3.25 -9.22
CA LYS A 406 -27.03 3.11 -7.89
C LYS A 406 -27.52 1.66 -7.71
N GLU A 407 -27.23 1.05 -6.57
CA GLU A 407 -27.70 -0.31 -6.25
C GLU A 407 -28.86 -0.21 -5.25
N GLU A 408 -30.04 -0.66 -5.68
CA GLU A 408 -31.28 -0.68 -4.89
C GLU A 408 -31.28 -1.84 -3.87
N GLN A 409 -32.21 -1.81 -2.91
CA GLN A 409 -32.30 -2.84 -1.86
C GLN A 409 -32.56 -4.25 -2.39
N ASP A 410 -33.18 -4.38 -3.57
CA ASP A 410 -33.42 -5.67 -4.24
C ASP A 410 -32.24 -6.13 -5.13
N GLY A 411 -31.12 -5.39 -5.11
CA GLY A 411 -29.92 -5.67 -5.88
C GLY A 411 -29.97 -5.18 -7.32
N LYS A 412 -31.06 -4.56 -7.79
CA LYS A 412 -31.10 -3.95 -9.12
C LYS A 412 -30.16 -2.75 -9.19
N ARG A 413 -29.51 -2.59 -10.34
CA ARG A 413 -28.64 -1.46 -10.65
C ARG A 413 -29.28 -0.57 -11.70
N SER A 414 -29.08 0.73 -11.57
CA SER A 414 -29.51 1.71 -12.59
C SER A 414 -28.56 2.92 -12.64
N PRO A 415 -28.32 3.52 -13.82
CA PRO A 415 -27.42 4.67 -13.94
C PRO A 415 -27.84 5.86 -13.07
N THR A 416 -26.88 6.52 -12.43
CA THR A 416 -27.08 7.78 -11.68
C THR A 416 -26.04 8.84 -12.02
N HIS A 417 -26.49 10.09 -11.97
CA HIS A 417 -25.64 11.28 -12.10
C HIS A 417 -25.47 12.02 -10.75
N ASP A 418 -26.05 11.49 -9.68
CA ASP A 418 -26.23 12.14 -8.37
C ASP A 418 -25.03 11.88 -7.43
N VAL A 419 -23.82 11.93 -8.00
CA VAL A 419 -22.55 11.68 -7.29
C VAL A 419 -21.51 12.63 -7.86
N ALA A 420 -21.00 13.55 -7.06
CA ALA A 420 -19.85 14.37 -7.42
C ALA A 420 -18.56 13.54 -7.36
N LEU A 421 -17.78 13.55 -8.44
CA LEU A 421 -16.50 12.83 -8.56
C LEU A 421 -15.38 13.80 -8.92
N ARG A 422 -14.15 13.48 -8.53
CA ARG A 422 -12.94 14.04 -9.14
C ARG A 422 -12.10 12.95 -9.76
N LEU A 423 -11.50 13.28 -10.89
CA LEU A 423 -10.50 12.46 -11.54
C LEU A 423 -9.15 13.10 -11.31
N TYR A 424 -8.21 12.32 -10.80
CA TYR A 424 -6.80 12.67 -10.74
C TYR A 424 -6.08 12.03 -11.92
N LEU A 425 -5.29 12.80 -12.68
CA LEU A 425 -4.68 12.32 -13.92
C LEU A 425 -3.17 12.66 -13.96
N ASN A 426 -2.41 11.79 -14.62
CA ASN A 426 -0.99 11.95 -14.93
C ASN A 426 -0.68 11.51 -16.38
N ASP A 427 0.54 11.76 -16.81
CA ASP A 427 1.07 11.41 -18.14
C ASP A 427 1.23 9.89 -18.40
N ASP A 428 1.07 9.05 -17.37
CA ASP A 428 1.09 7.59 -17.48
C ASP A 428 -0.31 7.01 -17.78
N LEU A 429 -1.38 7.72 -17.40
CA LEU A 429 -2.75 7.37 -17.78
C LEU A 429 -3.11 7.90 -19.19
N LEU A 430 -2.85 9.18 -19.45
CA LEU A 430 -3.32 9.89 -20.65
C LEU A 430 -2.22 10.74 -21.30
N ASP A 431 -2.48 11.20 -22.52
CA ASP A 431 -1.68 12.22 -23.19
C ASP A 431 -2.24 13.61 -22.80
N LEU A 432 -1.64 14.21 -21.76
CA LEU A 432 -2.12 15.46 -21.18
C LEU A 432 -1.79 16.71 -22.03
N ASP A 433 -1.01 16.55 -23.11
CA ASP A 433 -0.75 17.61 -24.09
C ASP A 433 -1.82 17.65 -25.21
N LYS A 434 -2.74 16.68 -25.21
CA LYS A 434 -3.93 16.63 -26.08
C LYS A 434 -5.21 16.92 -25.28
N PRO A 435 -6.30 17.33 -25.95
CA PRO A 435 -7.61 17.40 -25.31
C PRO A 435 -7.99 16.06 -24.65
N VAL A 436 -8.36 16.12 -23.38
CA VAL A 436 -8.89 14.98 -22.61
C VAL A 436 -10.40 15.00 -22.70
N ARG A 437 -11.01 13.85 -22.97
CA ARG A 437 -12.46 13.66 -22.97
C ARG A 437 -12.90 12.86 -21.74
N VAL A 438 -14.02 13.23 -21.12
CA VAL A 438 -14.65 12.46 -20.03
C VAL A 438 -16.12 12.21 -20.35
N VAL A 439 -16.48 10.93 -20.42
CA VAL A 439 -17.83 10.45 -20.68
C VAL A 439 -18.36 9.73 -19.43
N ARG A 440 -19.53 10.12 -18.93
CA ARG A 440 -20.23 9.42 -17.84
C ARG A 440 -21.58 8.89 -18.31
N ASN A 441 -21.84 7.60 -18.14
CA ASN A 441 -23.11 6.95 -18.54
C ASN A 441 -23.55 7.30 -19.99
N GLY A 442 -22.58 7.43 -20.91
CA GLY A 442 -22.81 7.83 -22.30
C GLY A 442 -22.91 9.34 -22.56
N LYS A 443 -22.98 10.19 -21.53
CA LYS A 443 -23.00 11.66 -21.65
C LYS A 443 -21.59 12.24 -21.55
N ASP A 444 -21.22 13.11 -22.48
CA ASP A 444 -20.03 13.95 -22.38
C ASP A 444 -20.14 14.96 -21.23
N LEU A 445 -19.16 14.94 -20.31
CA LEU A 445 -19.07 15.88 -19.18
C LEU A 445 -17.87 16.84 -19.28
N PHE A 446 -16.81 16.43 -19.99
CA PHE A 446 -15.64 17.27 -20.22
C PHE A 446 -15.02 16.91 -21.57
N ASN A 447 -14.59 17.92 -22.34
CA ASN A 447 -13.77 17.76 -23.53
C ASN A 447 -12.93 19.01 -23.72
N GLY A 448 -11.63 18.94 -23.45
CA GLY A 448 -10.75 20.10 -23.51
C GLY A 448 -9.33 19.82 -23.03
N THR A 449 -8.46 20.81 -23.19
CA THR A 449 -7.07 20.76 -22.68
C THR A 449 -7.06 20.83 -21.16
N VAL A 450 -6.08 20.17 -20.54
CA VAL A 450 -5.85 20.18 -19.08
C VAL A 450 -4.47 20.74 -18.76
N SER A 451 -4.36 21.41 -17.61
CA SER A 451 -3.09 21.99 -17.14
C SER A 451 -2.53 21.20 -15.97
N ARG A 452 -1.24 20.87 -16.03
CA ARG A 452 -0.47 20.28 -14.92
C ARG A 452 -0.21 21.38 -13.87
N ARG A 453 -0.64 21.19 -12.61
CA ARG A 453 -0.61 22.24 -11.56
C ARG A 453 -0.02 21.75 -10.24
N ILE A 454 0.83 22.57 -9.63
CA ILE A 454 1.46 22.30 -8.33
C ILE A 454 0.40 22.18 -7.21
N ASP A 455 -0.70 22.95 -7.28
CA ASP A 455 -1.77 22.93 -6.28
C ASP A 455 -2.46 21.55 -6.17
N VAL A 456 -2.64 20.87 -7.31
CA VAL A 456 -3.22 19.52 -7.38
C VAL A 456 -2.25 18.48 -6.83
N MET A 457 -0.96 18.64 -7.12
CA MET A 457 0.10 17.76 -6.63
C MET A 457 0.22 17.84 -5.11
N MET A 458 0.13 19.04 -4.53
CA MET A 458 0.08 19.22 -3.07
C MET A 458 -1.18 18.61 -2.44
N LYS A 459 -2.37 18.86 -3.01
CA LYS A 459 -3.64 18.28 -2.52
C LYS A 459 -3.62 16.76 -2.53
N SER A 460 -3.25 16.14 -3.66
CA SER A 460 -3.20 14.69 -3.81
C SER A 460 -2.13 14.06 -2.91
N LEU A 461 -0.97 14.69 -2.73
CA LEU A 461 0.04 14.25 -1.75
C LEU A 461 -0.48 14.31 -0.31
N ALA A 462 -1.20 15.37 0.08
CA ALA A 462 -1.77 15.49 1.42
C ALA A 462 -2.88 14.45 1.69
N GLU A 463 -3.78 14.23 0.73
CA GLU A 463 -4.87 13.24 0.79
C GLU A 463 -4.36 11.79 0.90
N ARG A 464 -3.16 11.49 0.37
CA ARG A 464 -2.66 10.12 0.17
C ARG A 464 -1.45 9.75 1.01
N GLY A 465 -0.51 10.68 1.18
CA GLY A 465 0.80 10.44 1.81
C GLY A 465 1.66 9.41 1.08
N ASP A 466 1.49 9.29 -0.24
CA ASP A 466 2.14 8.31 -1.11
C ASP A 466 2.72 9.04 -2.34
N PRO A 467 4.03 8.93 -2.63
CA PRO A 467 4.65 9.61 -3.76
C PRO A 467 4.12 9.12 -5.12
N SER A 468 3.53 7.92 -5.17
CA SER A 468 2.92 7.34 -6.37
C SER A 468 1.59 8.01 -6.74
N TYR A 469 0.96 8.75 -5.82
CA TYR A 469 -0.31 9.44 -6.03
C TYR A 469 -0.18 10.97 -6.09
N VAL A 470 1.01 11.50 -6.41
CA VAL A 470 1.22 12.94 -6.61
C VAL A 470 0.80 13.33 -8.03
N PHE A 471 -0.48 13.59 -8.22
CA PHE A 471 -1.08 13.82 -9.54
C PHE A 471 -0.99 15.29 -9.99
N PRO A 472 -0.56 15.57 -11.23
CA PRO A 472 -0.49 16.94 -11.75
C PRO A 472 -1.84 17.52 -12.22
N VAL A 473 -2.82 16.69 -12.59
CA VAL A 473 -4.11 17.14 -13.15
C VAL A 473 -5.28 16.68 -12.29
N GLN A 474 -6.27 17.56 -12.12
CA GLN A 474 -7.58 17.25 -11.55
C GLN A 474 -8.69 17.75 -12.46
N ILE A 475 -9.67 16.89 -12.77
CA ILE A 475 -10.95 17.23 -13.39
C ILE A 475 -12.05 16.99 -12.36
N SER A 476 -12.88 18.01 -12.09
CA SER A 476 -14.07 17.87 -11.23
C SER A 476 -15.30 17.58 -12.09
N LEU A 477 -16.11 16.60 -11.67
CA LEU A 477 -17.36 16.19 -12.30
C LEU A 477 -18.48 16.39 -11.27
N PRO A 478 -19.24 17.49 -11.33
CA PRO A 478 -20.27 17.79 -10.34
C PRO A 478 -21.41 16.77 -10.35
N SER A 479 -22.19 16.73 -9.27
CA SER A 479 -23.43 15.96 -9.24
C SER A 479 -24.51 16.66 -10.08
N ALA A 480 -25.41 15.90 -10.70
CA ALA A 480 -26.56 16.48 -11.40
C ALA A 480 -27.54 17.21 -10.47
N SER A 481 -27.47 16.97 -9.16
CA SER A 481 -28.18 17.73 -8.13
C SER A 481 -27.68 19.17 -7.98
N ASP A 482 -26.41 19.43 -8.28
CA ASP A 482 -25.72 20.69 -7.96
C ASP A 482 -26.05 21.81 -8.97
N GLY A 483 -26.84 21.50 -10.00
CA GLY A 483 -27.34 22.44 -11.01
C GLY A 483 -28.81 22.82 -10.82
N LYS A 484 -29.32 22.75 -9.58
CA LYS A 484 -30.70 23.11 -9.21
C LYS A 484 -30.72 24.13 -8.06
N ASP A 485 -30.07 25.27 -8.27
CA ASP A 485 -30.27 26.51 -7.52
C ASP A 485 -31.11 27.50 -8.36
#